data_AF-A0A5K7XK25-F1
#
_entry.id   AF-A0A5K7XK25-F1
#
_cell.length_a   1.000
_cell.length_b   1.000
_cell.length_c   1.000
_cell.angle_alpha   90.00
_cell.angle_beta   90.00
_cell.angle_gamma   90.00
#
_symmetry.space_group_name_H-M   'P 1'
#
loop_
_entity.id
_entity.type
_entity.pdbx_description
1 polymer ?
#
loop_
_entity_poly.entity_id
_entity_poly.type
_entity_poly.pdbx_seq_one_letter_code
_entity_poly.pdbx_strand_id
1 'polypeptide(L)'
;MASKNRAALITKVLKVVKKHYKPTAPPKERSLLENLIFSCCLENSLHEPAEKVFHSLSTDYFDWNEVRVSTIKELAEVLKPLNDPAESATRLKRVLQSVFETHYSFDLEPLKKQNIGVAVKTIEKYNGSTPFIVAYVTQQSLGGHSIPVNQGLLESMRVVGVVTDAEAAKGAVPGLERTVPKNKGVETGSLLHQLGVEMHRSPYGPTIRKLLLEIEPDAKDNLPKRPKADEPAPPEPVKAPAAAAPAKAAPAPTKAAEPAKKPAPKKEEPAKPAATKKPEKKPEKKAAPPAKKPTAKAAPPAKKKPTTATKKLVKKKPR
;
A
#
# COMPACT_ATOMS: atom_id res chain seq x y z
N MET A 1 35.52 -4.56 -2.54
CA MET A 1 34.54 -5.07 -3.52
C MET A 1 34.30 -3.98 -4.55
N ALA A 2 34.56 -4.23 -5.84
CA ALA A 2 34.23 -3.26 -6.89
C ALA A 2 32.71 -3.05 -6.92
N SER A 3 32.27 -1.79 -7.04
CA SER A 3 30.85 -1.45 -7.19
C SER A 3 30.33 -2.08 -8.49
N LYS A 4 29.66 -3.24 -8.39
CA LYS A 4 28.94 -3.83 -9.54
C LYS A 4 27.97 -2.78 -10.03
N ASN A 5 28.01 -2.45 -11.32
CA ASN A 5 27.22 -1.37 -11.88
C ASN A 5 25.71 -1.66 -11.69
N ARG A 6 25.11 -1.03 -10.67
CA ARG A 6 23.73 -1.28 -10.24
C ARG A 6 22.73 -1.10 -11.39
N ALA A 7 22.94 -0.12 -12.26
CA ALA A 7 22.08 0.11 -13.42
C ALA A 7 22.17 -1.03 -14.46
N ALA A 8 23.36 -1.62 -14.63
CA ALA A 8 23.54 -2.79 -15.48
C ALA A 8 22.89 -4.04 -14.87
N LEU A 9 23.01 -4.26 -13.54
CA LEU A 9 22.32 -5.35 -12.85
C LEU A 9 20.80 -5.23 -12.93
N ILE A 10 20.23 -4.04 -12.67
CA ILE A 10 18.79 -3.81 -12.86
C ILE A 10 18.39 -4.11 -14.31
N THR A 11 19.20 -3.70 -15.30
CA THR A 11 18.94 -4.00 -16.71
C THR A 11 18.98 -5.52 -17.00
N LYS A 12 19.85 -6.30 -16.35
CA LYS A 12 19.81 -7.78 -16.41
C LYS A 12 18.50 -8.33 -15.83
N VAL A 13 18.11 -7.89 -14.63
CA VAL A 13 16.83 -8.28 -13.99
C VAL A 13 15.67 -8.04 -14.96
N LEU A 14 15.58 -6.82 -15.51
CA LEU A 14 14.56 -6.40 -16.45
C LEU A 14 14.52 -7.26 -17.73
N LYS A 15 15.68 -7.69 -18.23
CA LYS A 15 15.77 -8.58 -19.40
C LYS A 15 15.25 -9.99 -19.08
N VAL A 16 15.56 -10.52 -17.90
CA VAL A 16 15.11 -11.87 -17.49
C VAL A 16 13.60 -11.87 -17.17
N VAL A 17 13.09 -10.91 -16.40
CA VAL A 17 11.63 -10.88 -16.09
C VAL A 17 10.77 -10.72 -17.35
N LYS A 18 11.21 -9.95 -18.35
CA LYS A 18 10.53 -9.82 -19.66
C LYS A 18 10.53 -11.10 -20.49
N LYS A 19 11.40 -12.06 -20.21
CA LYS A 19 11.48 -13.36 -20.90
C LYS A 19 10.53 -14.39 -20.29
N HIS A 20 10.32 -14.33 -18.96
CA HIS A 20 9.56 -15.34 -18.21
C HIS A 20 8.15 -14.91 -17.82
N TYR A 21 7.89 -13.60 -17.69
CA TYR A 21 6.59 -13.05 -17.26
C TYR A 21 5.94 -12.24 -18.38
N LYS A 22 4.61 -12.17 -18.36
CA LYS A 22 3.81 -11.32 -19.27
C LYS A 22 3.33 -10.09 -18.50
N PRO A 23 3.45 -8.86 -19.04
CA PRO A 23 2.93 -7.68 -18.35
C PRO A 23 1.41 -7.74 -18.21
N THR A 24 0.89 -7.43 -17.03
CA THR A 24 -0.53 -7.19 -16.81
C THR A 24 -0.78 -5.68 -16.86
N ALA A 25 -1.71 -5.26 -17.73
CA ALA A 25 -2.16 -3.87 -17.76
C ALA A 25 -3.29 -3.68 -16.73
N PRO A 26 -3.20 -2.69 -15.83
CA PRO A 26 -4.27 -2.40 -14.87
C PRO A 26 -5.48 -1.75 -15.57
N PRO A 27 -6.71 -1.94 -15.05
CA PRO A 27 -7.91 -1.27 -15.55
C PRO A 27 -7.78 0.26 -15.47
N LYS A 28 -8.13 0.96 -16.56
CA LYS A 28 -7.98 2.42 -16.68
C LYS A 28 -9.02 3.24 -15.92
N GLU A 29 -10.12 2.60 -15.50
CA GLU A 29 -11.34 3.30 -15.04
C GLU A 29 -11.46 3.33 -13.50
N ARG A 30 -10.54 2.69 -12.76
CA ARG A 30 -10.53 2.71 -11.30
C ARG A 30 -10.28 4.11 -10.73
N SER A 31 -11.10 4.49 -9.75
CA SER A 31 -10.84 5.62 -8.85
C SER A 31 -9.55 5.44 -8.05
N LEU A 32 -9.12 6.50 -7.36
CA LEU A 32 -7.96 6.43 -6.47
C LEU A 32 -8.21 5.44 -5.32
N LEU A 33 -9.40 5.48 -4.71
CA LEU A 33 -9.75 4.56 -3.62
C LEU A 33 -9.76 3.10 -4.09
N GLU A 34 -10.31 2.80 -5.27
CA GLU A 34 -10.32 1.43 -5.80
C GLU A 34 -8.91 0.93 -6.11
N ASN A 35 -8.03 1.77 -6.66
CA ASN A 35 -6.61 1.41 -6.84
C ASN A 35 -5.89 1.20 -5.51
N LEU A 36 -6.22 1.99 -4.48
CA LEU A 36 -5.69 1.83 -3.12
C LEU A 36 -6.12 0.48 -2.53
N ILE A 37 -7.41 0.16 -2.57
CA ILE A 37 -7.99 -1.12 -2.11
C ILE A 37 -7.40 -2.30 -2.89
N PHE A 38 -7.38 -2.21 -4.22
CA PHE A 38 -6.79 -3.23 -5.09
C PHE A 38 -5.32 -3.51 -4.75
N SER A 39 -4.53 -2.47 -4.47
CA SER A 39 -3.12 -2.62 -4.13
C SER A 39 -2.89 -3.36 -2.80
N CYS A 40 -3.81 -3.26 -1.82
CA CYS A 40 -3.77 -4.03 -0.58
C CYS A 40 -3.87 -5.55 -0.82
N CYS A 41 -4.72 -5.95 -1.78
CA CYS A 41 -4.90 -7.34 -2.22
C CYS A 41 -3.76 -7.82 -3.14
N LEU A 42 -3.18 -6.91 -3.93
CA LEU A 42 -2.16 -7.22 -4.93
C LEU A 42 -0.78 -7.48 -4.33
N GLU A 43 -0.40 -6.81 -3.24
CA GLU A 43 0.99 -6.73 -2.75
C GLU A 43 1.79 -8.04 -2.80
N ASN A 44 1.25 -9.13 -2.25
CA ASN A 44 1.91 -10.44 -2.22
C ASN A 44 1.25 -11.52 -3.10
N SER A 45 0.30 -11.13 -3.97
CA SER A 45 -0.54 -12.05 -4.77
C SER A 45 -0.49 -11.73 -6.26
N LEU A 46 -0.84 -12.68 -7.13
CA LEU A 46 -0.91 -12.42 -8.56
C LEU A 46 -2.12 -11.54 -8.93
N HIS A 47 -2.04 -10.87 -10.08
CA HIS A 47 -3.09 -9.95 -10.54
C HIS A 47 -4.45 -10.64 -10.69
N GLU A 48 -4.52 -11.84 -11.28
CA GLU A 48 -5.81 -12.53 -11.52
C GLU A 48 -6.56 -12.88 -10.21
N PRO A 49 -5.94 -13.48 -9.16
CA PRO A 49 -6.56 -13.58 -7.85
C PRO A 49 -6.96 -12.25 -7.22
N ALA A 50 -6.12 -11.22 -7.32
CA ALA A 50 -6.42 -9.90 -6.78
C ALA A 50 -7.62 -9.23 -7.47
N GLU A 51 -7.76 -9.40 -8.80
CA GLU A 51 -8.91 -8.93 -9.58
C GLU A 51 -10.21 -9.63 -9.17
N LYS A 52 -10.18 -10.96 -9.00
CA LYS A 52 -11.34 -11.74 -8.52
C LYS A 52 -11.79 -11.30 -7.14
N VAL A 53 -10.86 -11.14 -6.21
CA VAL A 53 -11.14 -10.70 -4.84
C VAL A 53 -11.64 -9.27 -4.79
N PHE A 54 -11.03 -8.36 -5.57
CA PHE A 54 -11.50 -6.98 -5.69
C PHE A 54 -12.94 -6.92 -6.24
N HIS A 55 -13.25 -7.76 -7.24
CA HIS A 55 -14.61 -7.86 -7.78
C HIS A 55 -15.60 -8.27 -6.69
N SER A 56 -15.35 -9.39 -5.99
CA SER A 56 -16.18 -9.83 -4.85
C SER A 56 -16.34 -8.75 -3.78
N LEU A 57 -15.27 -8.06 -3.39
CA LEU A 57 -15.36 -6.96 -2.42
C LEU A 57 -16.26 -5.79 -2.91
N SER A 58 -16.38 -5.60 -4.22
CA SER A 58 -17.20 -4.54 -4.83
C SER A 58 -18.65 -4.97 -5.16
N THR A 59 -18.96 -6.27 -5.17
CA THR A 59 -20.28 -6.81 -5.52
C THR A 59 -21.01 -7.44 -4.34
N ASP A 60 -20.27 -8.06 -3.44
CA ASP A 60 -20.81 -8.90 -2.37
C ASP A 60 -21.07 -8.08 -1.10
N TYR A 61 -20.52 -6.85 -1.04
CA TYR A 61 -20.76 -5.82 -0.04
C TYR A 61 -21.48 -4.62 -0.65
N PHE A 62 -22.34 -3.96 0.12
CA PHE A 62 -23.11 -2.80 -0.33
C PHE A 62 -22.24 -1.57 -0.59
N ASP A 63 -21.24 -1.32 0.26
CA ASP A 63 -20.27 -0.23 0.09
C ASP A 63 -18.94 -0.49 0.83
N TRP A 64 -17.97 0.41 0.64
CA TRP A 64 -16.68 0.36 1.34
C TRP A 64 -16.78 0.60 2.86
N ASN A 65 -17.90 1.14 3.36
CA ASN A 65 -18.14 1.26 4.78
C ASN A 65 -18.48 -0.11 5.39
N GLU A 66 -19.25 -0.94 4.70
CA GLU A 66 -19.53 -2.33 5.10
C GLU A 66 -18.23 -3.13 5.20
N VAL A 67 -17.42 -3.12 4.13
CA VAL A 67 -16.07 -3.76 4.10
C VAL A 67 -15.19 -3.29 5.27
N ARG A 68 -15.23 -1.99 5.62
CA ARG A 68 -14.50 -1.44 6.76
C ARG A 68 -14.99 -1.98 8.10
N VAL A 69 -16.30 -2.17 8.30
CA VAL A 69 -16.85 -2.65 9.58
C VAL A 69 -16.76 -4.17 9.74
N SER A 70 -16.79 -4.95 8.64
CA SER A 70 -16.60 -6.40 8.65
C SER A 70 -15.37 -6.86 9.43
N THR A 71 -15.45 -8.01 10.09
CA THR A 71 -14.33 -8.58 10.85
C THR A 71 -13.21 -9.04 9.91
N ILE A 72 -11.98 -9.11 10.44
CA ILE A 72 -10.82 -9.65 9.69
C ILE A 72 -11.09 -11.10 9.26
N LYS A 73 -11.89 -11.87 10.00
CA LYS A 73 -12.28 -13.24 9.64
C LYS A 73 -13.17 -13.27 8.39
N GLU A 74 -14.25 -12.49 8.37
CA GLU A 74 -15.16 -12.42 7.21
C GLU A 74 -14.41 -11.94 5.96
N LEU A 75 -13.59 -10.90 6.09
CA LEU A 75 -12.75 -10.43 4.98
C LEU A 75 -11.75 -11.51 4.53
N ALA A 76 -11.10 -12.23 5.45
CA ALA A 76 -10.17 -13.29 5.10
C ALA A 76 -10.84 -14.47 4.35
N GLU A 77 -12.13 -14.73 4.58
CA GLU A 77 -12.91 -15.73 3.83
C GLU A 77 -13.07 -15.34 2.35
N VAL A 78 -13.37 -14.06 2.07
CA VAL A 78 -13.44 -13.51 0.70
C VAL A 78 -12.05 -13.45 0.06
N LEU A 79 -11.03 -13.12 0.85
CA LEU A 79 -9.64 -12.99 0.40
C LEU A 79 -8.90 -14.33 0.22
N LYS A 80 -9.56 -15.49 0.45
CA LYS A 80 -8.96 -16.84 0.29
C LYS A 80 -8.18 -17.10 -1.02
N PRO A 81 -8.52 -16.53 -2.19
CA PRO A 81 -7.74 -16.71 -3.41
C PRO A 81 -6.33 -16.07 -3.37
N LEU A 82 -6.06 -15.18 -2.41
CA LEU A 82 -4.76 -14.51 -2.23
C LEU A 82 -3.74 -15.42 -1.55
N ASN A 83 -2.46 -15.08 -1.71
CA ASN A 83 -1.36 -15.80 -1.05
C ASN A 83 -1.32 -15.55 0.48
N ASP A 84 -1.80 -14.40 0.94
CA ASP A 84 -1.76 -13.95 2.34
C ASP A 84 -3.12 -13.41 2.86
N PRO A 85 -4.22 -14.19 2.85
CA PRO A 85 -5.59 -13.66 3.04
C PRO A 85 -5.79 -12.84 4.32
N ALA A 86 -5.27 -13.31 5.46
CA ALA A 86 -5.43 -12.64 6.75
C ALA A 86 -4.61 -11.34 6.87
N GLU A 87 -3.42 -11.29 6.25
CA GLU A 87 -2.58 -10.09 6.21
C GLU A 87 -3.17 -9.06 5.24
N SER A 88 -3.57 -9.50 4.05
CA SER A 88 -4.31 -8.69 3.07
C SER A 88 -5.58 -8.09 3.68
N ALA A 89 -6.37 -8.88 4.42
CA ALA A 89 -7.57 -8.40 5.14
C ALA A 89 -7.22 -7.35 6.21
N THR A 90 -6.12 -7.55 6.93
CA THR A 90 -5.63 -6.62 7.96
C THR A 90 -5.14 -5.31 7.34
N ARG A 91 -4.39 -5.35 6.23
CA ARG A 91 -3.96 -4.16 5.46
C ARG A 91 -5.19 -3.40 4.95
N LEU A 92 -6.08 -4.08 4.24
CA LEU A 92 -7.32 -3.53 3.68
C LEU A 92 -8.16 -2.80 4.73
N LYS A 93 -8.51 -3.46 5.84
CA LYS A 93 -9.35 -2.88 6.89
C LYS A 93 -8.70 -1.66 7.56
N ARG A 94 -7.38 -1.70 7.82
CA ARG A 94 -6.65 -0.56 8.41
C ARG A 94 -6.59 0.64 7.46
N VAL A 95 -6.39 0.40 6.17
CA VAL A 95 -6.39 1.45 5.14
C VAL A 95 -7.77 2.09 5.01
N LEU A 96 -8.84 1.29 4.90
CA LEU A 96 -10.21 1.79 4.86
C LEU A 96 -10.60 2.58 6.12
N GLN A 97 -10.18 2.12 7.30
CA GLN A 97 -10.37 2.85 8.55
C GLN A 97 -9.67 4.21 8.54
N SER A 98 -8.41 4.25 8.08
CA SER A 98 -7.61 5.49 8.00
C SER A 98 -8.16 6.49 6.99
N VAL A 99 -8.68 6.00 5.85
CA VAL A 99 -9.37 6.83 4.85
C VAL A 99 -10.60 7.48 5.46
N PHE A 100 -11.44 6.69 6.14
CA PHE A 100 -12.64 7.19 6.80
C PHE A 100 -12.32 8.21 7.93
N GLU A 101 -11.31 7.93 8.75
CA GLU A 101 -10.87 8.86 9.82
C GLU A 101 -10.27 10.17 9.28
N THR A 102 -9.68 10.15 8.07
CA THR A 102 -9.06 11.35 7.47
C THR A 102 -10.07 12.20 6.68
N HIS A 103 -11.01 11.57 5.95
CA HIS A 103 -11.88 12.26 4.98
C HIS A 103 -13.37 12.17 5.30
N TYR A 104 -13.77 11.43 6.34
CA TYR A 104 -15.18 11.14 6.70
C TYR A 104 -16.03 10.61 5.54
N SER A 105 -15.37 10.01 4.55
CA SER A 105 -15.94 9.59 3.27
C SER A 105 -15.04 8.57 2.60
N PHE A 106 -15.58 7.89 1.59
CA PHE A 106 -14.86 6.96 0.72
C PHE A 106 -14.64 7.55 -0.67
N ASP A 107 -14.33 8.85 -0.73
CA ASP A 107 -13.87 9.53 -1.95
C ASP A 107 -12.45 10.07 -1.74
N LEU A 108 -11.53 9.69 -2.62
CA LEU A 108 -10.14 10.16 -2.66
C LEU A 108 -9.80 10.89 -3.96
N GLU A 109 -10.74 11.08 -4.88
CA GLU A 109 -10.54 11.86 -6.10
C GLU A 109 -10.09 13.31 -5.86
N PRO A 110 -10.46 14.00 -4.74
CA PRO A 110 -9.87 15.29 -4.39
C PRO A 110 -8.33 15.28 -4.26
N LEU A 111 -7.71 14.16 -3.88
CA LEU A 111 -6.25 14.06 -3.79
C LEU A 111 -5.56 14.13 -5.16
N LYS A 112 -6.21 13.69 -6.25
CA LYS A 112 -5.67 13.83 -7.61
C LYS A 112 -5.50 15.29 -8.06
N LYS A 113 -6.22 16.22 -7.41
CA LYS A 113 -6.14 17.67 -7.68
C LYS A 113 -5.04 18.37 -6.88
N GLN A 114 -4.43 17.69 -5.90
CA GLN A 114 -3.32 18.21 -5.11
C GLN A 114 -1.98 17.97 -5.80
N ASN A 115 -0.91 18.56 -5.26
CA ASN A 115 0.44 18.19 -5.67
C ASN A 115 0.68 16.70 -5.32
N ILE A 116 1.22 15.92 -6.26
CA ILE A 116 1.51 14.49 -6.11
C ILE A 116 2.25 14.21 -4.78
N GLY A 117 3.24 15.02 -4.41
CA GLY A 117 4.00 14.83 -3.16
C GLY A 117 3.19 15.06 -1.88
N VAL A 118 2.07 15.78 -1.94
CA VAL A 118 1.13 15.97 -0.81
C VAL A 118 0.15 14.79 -0.75
N ALA A 119 -0.36 14.35 -1.90
CA ALA A 119 -1.21 13.16 -2.00
C ALA A 119 -0.46 11.89 -1.52
N VAL A 120 0.79 11.70 -1.97
CA VAL A 120 1.69 10.62 -1.50
C VAL A 120 1.84 10.65 0.02
N LYS A 121 2.25 11.79 0.59
CA LYS A 121 2.40 11.97 2.06
C LYS A 121 1.11 11.81 2.85
N THR A 122 -0.04 11.90 2.20
CA THR A 122 -1.35 11.61 2.82
C THR A 122 -1.59 10.11 2.86
N ILE A 123 -1.33 9.40 1.75
CA ILE A 123 -1.48 7.94 1.64
C ILE A 123 -0.42 7.20 2.48
N GLU A 124 0.79 7.73 2.63
CA GLU A 124 1.84 7.22 3.53
C GLU A 124 1.45 7.25 5.02
N LYS A 125 0.51 8.12 5.41
CA LYS A 125 0.05 8.23 6.80
C LYS A 125 -1.10 7.27 7.14
N TYR A 126 -1.71 6.64 6.15
CA TYR A 126 -2.78 5.67 6.41
C TYR A 126 -2.18 4.43 7.08
N ASN A 127 -2.73 4.07 8.25
CA ASN A 127 -2.35 2.86 8.95
C ASN A 127 -2.62 1.64 8.04
N GLY A 128 -1.66 0.72 7.93
CA GLY A 128 -1.73 -0.43 7.01
C GLY A 128 -1.32 -0.14 5.56
N SER A 129 -1.05 1.12 5.19
CA SER A 129 -0.44 1.48 3.91
C SER A 129 1.03 1.08 3.89
N THR A 130 1.45 0.34 2.87
CA THR A 130 2.83 -0.13 2.68
C THR A 130 3.53 0.68 1.60
N PRO A 131 4.88 0.65 1.52
CA PRO A 131 5.61 1.28 0.41
C PRO A 131 5.14 0.79 -0.96
N PHE A 132 4.72 -0.48 -1.07
CA PHE A 132 4.11 -1.04 -2.28
C PHE A 132 2.79 -0.34 -2.64
N ILE A 133 1.86 -0.26 -1.68
CA ILE A 133 0.54 0.39 -1.84
C ILE A 133 0.72 1.85 -2.29
N VAL A 134 1.57 2.61 -1.59
CA VAL A 134 1.88 4.01 -1.91
C VAL A 134 2.43 4.13 -3.33
N ALA A 135 3.44 3.33 -3.69
CA ALA A 135 4.04 3.35 -5.03
C ALA A 135 3.04 2.96 -6.13
N TYR A 136 2.15 2.00 -5.87
CA TYR A 136 1.14 1.55 -6.81
C TYR A 136 0.12 2.66 -7.12
N VAL A 137 -0.47 3.27 -6.09
CA VAL A 137 -1.42 4.37 -6.26
C VAL A 137 -0.75 5.61 -6.85
N THR A 138 0.51 5.86 -6.51
CA THR A 138 1.32 6.93 -7.11
C THR A 138 1.47 6.75 -8.62
N GLN A 139 1.74 5.51 -9.06
CA GLN A 139 1.91 5.17 -10.46
C GLN A 139 0.57 5.19 -11.23
N GLN A 140 -0.48 4.56 -10.69
CA GLN A 140 -1.75 4.34 -11.40
C GLN A 140 -2.74 5.50 -11.30
N SER A 141 -2.83 6.18 -10.15
CA SER A 141 -3.87 7.19 -9.89
C SER A 141 -3.36 8.62 -9.84
N LEU A 142 -2.11 8.84 -9.41
CA LEU A 142 -1.51 10.18 -9.30
C LEU A 142 -0.60 10.56 -10.49
N GLY A 143 -0.34 9.63 -11.41
CA GLY A 143 0.51 9.87 -12.58
C GLY A 143 1.98 10.14 -12.24
N GLY A 144 2.43 9.78 -11.04
CA GLY A 144 3.83 9.85 -10.62
C GLY A 144 4.69 8.78 -11.29
N HIS A 145 6.01 8.96 -11.29
CA HIS A 145 6.95 7.91 -11.70
C HIS A 145 7.47 7.20 -10.46
N SER A 146 6.85 6.07 -10.13
CA SER A 146 7.20 5.21 -9.01
C SER A 146 7.04 3.75 -9.45
N ILE A 147 7.83 2.83 -8.91
CA ILE A 147 7.72 1.41 -9.22
C ILE A 147 7.36 0.65 -7.95
N PRO A 148 6.23 -0.08 -7.90
CA PRO A 148 5.84 -0.85 -6.73
C PRO A 148 6.85 -1.97 -6.44
N VAL A 149 7.38 -1.98 -5.22
CA VAL A 149 8.31 -3.02 -4.73
C VAL A 149 7.66 -3.71 -3.54
N ASN A 150 7.34 -4.99 -3.70
CA ASN A 150 6.87 -5.86 -2.62
C ASN A 150 8.05 -6.60 -1.97
N GLN A 151 7.82 -7.19 -0.79
CA GLN A 151 8.89 -7.76 0.03
C GLN A 151 9.70 -8.85 -0.70
N GLY A 152 9.04 -9.72 -1.47
CA GLY A 152 9.73 -10.76 -2.24
C GLY A 152 10.58 -10.21 -3.40
N LEU A 153 10.20 -9.08 -4.00
CA LEU A 153 11.03 -8.41 -5.00
C LEU A 153 12.27 -7.79 -4.34
N LEU A 154 12.09 -7.19 -3.16
CA LEU A 154 13.20 -6.60 -2.41
C LEU A 154 14.25 -7.65 -2.01
N GLU A 155 13.80 -8.81 -1.54
CA GLU A 155 14.69 -9.95 -1.27
C GLU A 155 15.34 -10.48 -2.55
N SER A 156 14.61 -10.56 -3.67
CA SER A 156 15.20 -10.93 -4.98
C SER A 156 16.32 -9.97 -5.40
N MET A 157 16.11 -8.66 -5.24
CA MET A 157 17.07 -7.61 -5.55
C MET A 157 18.28 -7.62 -4.61
N ARG A 158 18.07 -7.99 -3.34
CA ARG A 158 19.12 -8.21 -2.34
C ARG A 158 20.00 -9.41 -2.71
N VAL A 159 19.40 -10.56 -3.02
CA VAL A 159 20.12 -11.79 -3.42
C VAL A 159 21.00 -11.57 -4.66
N VAL A 160 20.48 -10.87 -5.67
CA VAL A 160 21.22 -10.50 -6.90
C VAL A 160 22.31 -9.45 -6.64
N GLY A 161 22.33 -8.80 -5.48
CA GLY A 161 23.30 -7.76 -5.13
C GLY A 161 23.01 -6.38 -5.75
N VAL A 162 21.76 -6.12 -6.16
CA VAL A 162 21.30 -4.77 -6.55
C VAL A 162 21.19 -3.88 -5.31
N VAL A 163 20.72 -4.45 -4.20
CA VAL A 163 20.34 -3.78 -2.95
C VAL A 163 21.15 -4.36 -1.80
N THR A 164 21.71 -3.51 -0.94
CA THR A 164 22.41 -3.93 0.29
C THR A 164 21.42 -4.23 1.43
N ASP A 165 21.83 -4.97 2.46
CA ASP A 165 20.97 -5.25 3.63
C ASP A 165 20.39 -3.97 4.27
N ALA A 166 21.19 -2.89 4.32
CA ALA A 166 20.78 -1.60 4.88
C ALA A 166 19.82 -0.80 3.97
N GLU A 167 19.77 -1.09 2.66
CA GLU A 167 18.78 -0.54 1.73
C GLU A 167 17.51 -1.40 1.71
N ALA A 168 17.64 -2.73 1.83
CA ALA A 168 16.53 -3.67 1.98
C ALA A 168 15.75 -3.43 3.28
N ALA A 169 16.44 -3.16 4.39
CA ALA A 169 15.80 -2.74 5.64
C ALA A 169 14.98 -1.43 5.54
N LYS A 170 15.19 -0.64 4.47
CA LYS A 170 14.46 0.62 4.20
C LYS A 170 13.36 0.47 3.15
N GLY A 171 13.10 -0.72 2.63
CA GLY A 171 12.08 -0.93 1.60
C GLY A 171 12.44 -0.35 0.21
N ALA A 172 13.69 0.06 -0.02
CA ALA A 172 14.07 0.87 -1.18
C ALA A 172 15.01 0.14 -2.16
N VAL A 173 14.84 0.38 -3.46
CA VAL A 173 15.71 -0.12 -4.54
C VAL A 173 16.36 1.07 -5.28
N PRO A 174 17.43 1.69 -4.75
CA PRO A 174 17.82 3.02 -5.21
C PRO A 174 18.36 3.00 -6.64
N GLY A 175 17.70 3.77 -7.51
CA GLY A 175 18.02 3.89 -8.93
C GLY A 175 17.10 3.10 -9.86
N LEU A 176 16.17 2.30 -9.35
CA LEU A 176 15.19 1.54 -10.14
C LEU A 176 14.39 2.47 -11.08
N GLU A 177 13.75 3.51 -10.54
CA GLU A 177 13.00 4.52 -11.28
C GLU A 177 13.88 5.30 -12.27
N ARG A 178 15.20 5.45 -11.98
CA ARG A 178 16.13 6.12 -12.89
C ARG A 178 16.50 5.25 -14.10
N THR A 179 16.50 3.92 -13.94
CA THR A 179 16.79 2.98 -15.03
C THR A 179 15.57 2.66 -15.90
N VAL A 180 14.36 2.82 -15.37
CA VAL A 180 13.10 2.48 -16.05
C VAL A 180 12.43 3.76 -16.57
N PRO A 181 12.26 3.93 -17.90
CA PRO A 181 11.53 5.07 -18.46
C PRO A 181 10.07 5.12 -17.98
N LYS A 182 9.54 6.33 -17.72
CA LYS A 182 8.16 6.53 -17.21
C LYS A 182 7.08 5.82 -18.04
N ASN A 183 7.20 5.87 -19.38
CA ASN A 183 6.25 5.20 -20.29
C ASN A 183 6.29 3.66 -20.21
N LYS A 184 7.33 3.07 -19.61
CA LYS A 184 7.46 1.62 -19.35
C LYS A 184 7.32 1.27 -17.87
N GLY A 185 7.04 2.24 -17.00
CA GLY A 185 6.96 2.05 -15.54
C GLY A 185 5.89 1.04 -15.13
N VAL A 186 4.69 1.12 -15.71
CA VAL A 186 3.56 0.22 -15.42
C VAL A 186 3.85 -1.22 -15.87
N GLU A 187 4.27 -1.40 -17.13
CA GLU A 187 4.66 -2.69 -17.70
C GLU A 187 5.77 -3.34 -16.85
N THR A 188 6.78 -2.56 -16.50
CA THR A 188 7.94 -3.01 -15.73
C THR A 188 7.58 -3.35 -14.28
N GLY A 189 6.74 -2.53 -13.63
CA GLY A 189 6.24 -2.78 -12.28
C GLY A 189 5.47 -4.10 -12.19
N SER A 190 4.58 -4.38 -13.16
CA SER A 190 3.85 -5.65 -13.21
C SER A 190 4.76 -6.88 -13.35
N LEU A 191 5.81 -6.79 -14.18
CA LEU A 191 6.78 -7.88 -14.35
C LEU A 191 7.67 -8.11 -13.12
N LEU A 192 8.13 -7.03 -12.48
CA LEU A 192 8.94 -7.10 -11.27
C LEU A 192 8.11 -7.58 -10.06
N HIS A 193 6.85 -7.16 -9.96
CA HIS A 193 5.91 -7.65 -8.96
C HIS A 193 5.68 -9.17 -9.10
N GLN A 194 5.51 -9.70 -10.31
CA GLN A 194 5.38 -11.15 -10.54
C GLN A 194 6.62 -11.95 -10.07
N LEU A 195 7.83 -11.44 -10.31
CA LEU A 195 9.06 -12.02 -9.73
C LEU A 195 9.03 -11.99 -8.20
N GLY A 196 8.60 -10.88 -7.61
CA GLY A 196 8.47 -10.74 -6.16
C GLY A 196 7.44 -11.68 -5.54
N VAL A 197 6.30 -11.90 -6.21
CA VAL A 197 5.27 -12.85 -5.78
C VAL A 197 5.77 -14.29 -5.85
N GLU A 198 6.53 -14.66 -6.89
CA GLU A 198 7.16 -15.99 -6.98
C GLU A 198 8.17 -16.21 -5.84
N MET A 199 9.00 -15.21 -5.55
CA MET A 199 9.94 -15.24 -4.42
C MET A 199 9.23 -15.31 -3.06
N HIS A 200 8.12 -14.59 -2.89
CA HIS A 200 7.30 -14.64 -1.67
C HIS A 200 6.64 -16.01 -1.48
N ARG A 201 6.09 -16.60 -2.56
CA ARG A 201 5.37 -17.88 -2.52
C ARG A 201 6.30 -19.09 -2.37
N SER A 202 7.49 -19.05 -2.98
CA SER A 202 8.45 -20.15 -2.90
C SER A 202 9.90 -19.66 -2.78
N PRO A 203 10.30 -19.09 -1.62
CA PRO A 203 11.65 -18.53 -1.40
C PRO A 203 12.80 -19.49 -1.71
N TYR A 204 12.55 -20.80 -1.59
CA TYR A 204 13.53 -21.85 -1.77
C TYR A 204 13.32 -22.67 -3.06
N GLY A 205 12.32 -22.35 -3.87
CA GLY A 205 11.87 -23.14 -5.02
C GLY A 205 12.88 -23.21 -6.18
N PRO A 206 12.81 -24.25 -7.02
CA PRO A 206 13.71 -24.40 -8.16
C PRO A 206 13.51 -23.29 -9.21
N THR A 207 12.28 -22.81 -9.39
CA THR A 207 11.93 -21.72 -10.31
C THR A 207 12.66 -20.44 -9.94
N ILE A 208 12.51 -19.94 -8.71
CA ILE A 208 13.14 -18.70 -8.28
C ILE A 208 14.67 -18.81 -8.26
N ARG A 209 15.22 -19.95 -7.84
CA ARG A 209 16.67 -20.21 -7.93
C ARG A 209 17.18 -20.11 -9.37
N LYS A 210 16.48 -20.71 -10.33
CA LYS A 210 16.83 -20.65 -11.76
C LYS A 210 16.76 -19.21 -12.28
N LEU A 211 15.73 -18.46 -11.92
CA LEU A 211 15.57 -17.05 -12.32
C LEU A 211 16.67 -16.16 -11.76
N LEU A 212 16.97 -16.25 -10.46
CA LEU A 212 18.01 -15.46 -9.80
C LEU A 212 19.41 -15.78 -10.37
N LEU A 213 19.69 -17.04 -10.67
CA LEU A 213 20.95 -17.47 -11.31
C LEU A 213 21.05 -17.11 -12.81
N GLU A 214 19.93 -16.99 -13.52
CA GLU A 214 19.91 -16.45 -14.90
C GLU A 214 20.16 -14.93 -14.91
N ILE A 215 19.78 -14.21 -13.85
CA ILE A 215 20.07 -12.78 -13.67
C ILE A 215 21.54 -12.57 -13.30
N GLU A 216 22.04 -13.24 -12.27
CA GLU A 216 23.44 -13.17 -11.86
C GLU A 216 23.97 -14.53 -11.37
N PRO A 217 24.84 -15.20 -12.14
CA PRO A 217 25.40 -16.52 -11.78
C PRO A 217 26.21 -16.54 -10.48
N ASP A 218 26.74 -15.38 -10.06
CA ASP A 218 27.50 -15.21 -8.81
C ASP A 218 26.58 -15.20 -7.56
N ALA A 219 25.27 -15.05 -7.71
CA ALA A 219 24.33 -14.93 -6.59
C ALA A 219 24.14 -16.23 -5.77
N LYS A 220 24.83 -17.32 -6.13
CA LYS A 220 24.74 -18.65 -5.50
C LYS A 220 24.90 -18.60 -3.98
N ASP A 221 25.85 -17.82 -3.49
CA ASP A 221 26.18 -17.74 -2.05
C ASP A 221 25.15 -16.93 -1.25
N ASN A 222 24.47 -16.00 -1.91
CA ASN A 222 23.41 -15.17 -1.36
C ASN A 222 22.02 -15.80 -1.48
N LEU A 223 21.88 -16.95 -2.16
CA LEU A 223 20.57 -17.60 -2.32
C LEU A 223 19.95 -17.90 -0.95
N PRO A 224 18.62 -17.73 -0.80
CA PRO A 224 17.91 -18.09 0.42
C PRO A 224 18.25 -19.53 0.84
N LYS A 225 18.90 -19.66 2.00
CA LYS A 225 19.21 -20.95 2.60
C LYS A 225 17.95 -21.42 3.30
N ARG A 226 17.42 -22.58 2.89
CA ARG A 226 16.31 -23.21 3.61
C ARG A 226 16.80 -23.41 5.05
N PRO A 227 16.09 -22.91 6.08
CA PRO A 227 16.42 -23.31 7.45
C PRO A 227 16.41 -24.84 7.47
N LYS A 228 17.45 -25.45 8.05
CA LYS A 228 17.35 -26.87 8.38
C LYS A 228 16.10 -26.99 9.25
N ALA A 229 15.27 -27.99 9.00
CA ALA A 229 14.24 -28.33 9.96
C ALA A 229 14.98 -28.58 11.28
N ASP A 230 14.60 -27.88 12.35
CA ASP A 230 15.12 -28.19 13.67
C ASP A 230 14.76 -29.64 13.94
N GLU A 231 15.81 -30.47 14.00
CA GLU A 231 15.72 -31.84 14.43
C GLU A 231 15.09 -31.79 15.83
N PRO A 232 13.93 -32.45 16.05
CA PRO A 232 13.15 -32.23 17.25
C PRO A 232 14.02 -32.52 18.47
N ALA A 233 14.28 -31.48 19.27
CA ALA A 233 15.16 -31.57 20.42
C ALA A 233 14.72 -32.76 21.28
N PRO A 234 15.64 -33.65 21.70
CA PRO A 234 15.30 -34.76 22.58
C PRO A 234 14.50 -34.23 23.79
N PRO A 235 13.37 -34.84 24.16
CA PRO A 235 12.50 -34.28 25.18
C PRO A 235 13.27 -34.13 26.49
N GLU A 236 13.37 -32.88 26.98
CA GLU A 236 13.98 -32.61 28.28
C GLU A 236 13.23 -33.41 29.37
N PRO A 237 13.95 -34.06 30.30
CA PRO A 237 13.32 -34.91 31.30
C PRO A 237 12.44 -34.05 32.22
N VAL A 238 11.14 -34.30 32.17
CA VAL A 238 10.11 -33.63 32.99
C VAL A 238 10.47 -33.80 34.47
N LYS A 239 10.87 -32.72 35.14
CA LYS A 239 10.96 -32.70 36.60
C LYS A 239 9.55 -32.87 37.17
N ALA A 240 9.34 -33.98 37.87
CA ALA A 240 8.09 -34.26 38.56
C ALA A 240 7.77 -33.14 39.58
N PRO A 241 6.50 -32.70 39.69
CA PRO A 241 6.11 -31.75 40.72
C PRO A 241 6.25 -32.39 42.10
N ALA A 242 6.89 -31.68 43.03
CA ALA A 242 7.05 -32.13 44.41
C ALA A 242 5.68 -32.24 45.11
N ALA A 243 5.43 -33.39 45.74
CA ALA A 243 4.19 -33.63 46.47
C ALA A 243 4.12 -32.77 47.75
N ALA A 244 3.00 -32.10 47.96
CA ALA A 244 2.71 -31.41 49.22
C ALA A 244 2.30 -32.43 50.30
N ALA A 245 3.02 -32.42 51.43
CA ALA A 245 2.67 -33.21 52.61
C ALA A 245 1.58 -32.51 53.46
N PRO A 246 0.75 -33.25 54.22
CA PRO A 246 -0.50 -32.71 54.77
C PRO A 246 -0.34 -32.07 56.16
N ALA A 247 -1.06 -30.97 56.40
CA ALA A 247 -1.24 -30.39 57.73
C ALA A 247 -2.46 -31.02 58.45
N LYS A 248 -2.28 -31.40 59.73
CA LYS A 248 -3.31 -32.02 60.58
C LYS A 248 -3.98 -31.01 61.52
N ALA A 249 -5.29 -31.19 61.69
CA ALA A 249 -6.11 -30.96 62.88
C ALA A 249 -6.28 -29.52 63.46
N ALA A 250 -7.55 -29.20 63.78
CA ALA A 250 -7.99 -28.02 64.51
C ALA A 250 -7.99 -28.25 66.04
N PRO A 251 -8.32 -27.22 66.84
CA PRO A 251 -9.70 -27.17 67.36
C PRO A 251 -10.38 -25.78 67.25
N ALA A 252 -11.71 -25.78 67.42
CA ALA A 252 -12.61 -24.62 67.37
C ALA A 252 -13.12 -24.29 68.81
N PRO A 253 -14.22 -23.54 69.06
CA PRO A 253 -15.01 -22.60 68.23
C PRO A 253 -15.43 -21.27 68.95
N THR A 254 -15.95 -20.27 68.22
CA THR A 254 -17.03 -19.40 68.75
C THR A 254 -17.89 -18.68 67.69
N LYS A 255 -19.15 -19.12 67.61
CA LYS A 255 -20.42 -18.41 67.29
C LYS A 255 -20.47 -17.21 66.31
N ALA A 256 -21.05 -17.52 65.15
CA ALA A 256 -22.03 -16.77 64.33
C ALA A 256 -22.60 -15.42 64.81
N ALA A 257 -22.68 -14.46 63.87
CA ALA A 257 -23.97 -13.96 63.31
C ALA A 257 -23.75 -13.08 62.04
N GLU A 258 -24.64 -13.21 61.07
CA GLU A 258 -24.75 -12.42 59.81
C GLU A 258 -25.97 -11.46 59.91
N PRO A 259 -26.41 -10.71 58.88
CA PRO A 259 -25.78 -9.58 58.17
C PRO A 259 -26.64 -8.27 58.20
N ALA A 260 -26.08 -7.09 57.88
CA ALA A 260 -26.91 -5.95 57.40
C ALA A 260 -26.17 -4.81 56.63
N LYS A 261 -26.49 -4.69 55.34
CA LYS A 261 -26.83 -3.46 54.57
C LYS A 261 -25.93 -2.19 54.57
N LYS A 262 -25.48 -1.85 53.34
CA LYS A 262 -25.31 -0.51 52.73
C LYS A 262 -26.40 0.51 53.17
N PRO A 263 -26.18 1.86 53.16
CA PRO A 263 -25.72 2.57 51.95
C PRO A 263 -24.85 3.85 52.08
N ALA A 264 -24.23 4.23 50.96
CA ALA A 264 -23.86 5.60 50.58
C ALA A 264 -24.95 6.12 49.58
N PRO A 265 -25.12 7.43 49.28
CA PRO A 265 -24.11 8.50 49.33
C PRO A 265 -24.60 9.87 49.86
N LYS A 266 -23.71 10.88 49.85
CA LYS A 266 -24.12 12.29 49.73
C LYS A 266 -23.10 13.12 48.93
N LYS A 267 -23.61 14.19 48.32
CA LYS A 267 -22.99 15.03 47.30
C LYS A 267 -23.36 16.48 47.65
N GLU A 268 -22.39 17.34 47.91
CA GLU A 268 -22.64 18.73 48.32
C GLU A 268 -21.76 19.74 47.56
N GLU A 269 -22.43 20.55 46.74
CA GLU A 269 -22.14 21.92 46.31
C GLU A 269 -23.52 22.49 45.93
N PRO A 270 -23.86 23.77 46.16
CA PRO A 270 -23.11 24.88 45.51
C PRO A 270 -23.03 26.21 46.30
N ALA A 271 -22.16 27.12 45.86
CA ALA A 271 -22.26 28.55 46.17
C ALA A 271 -21.92 29.44 44.95
N LYS A 272 -22.71 30.51 44.75
CA LYS A 272 -22.52 31.56 43.72
C LYS A 272 -21.58 32.66 44.23
N PRO A 273 -21.03 33.52 43.34
CA PRO A 273 -21.58 34.88 43.32
C PRO A 273 -21.70 35.57 41.94
N ALA A 274 -22.69 36.47 41.88
CA ALA A 274 -22.76 37.77 41.19
C ALA A 274 -22.43 37.95 39.68
N ALA A 275 -23.19 38.83 39.04
CA ALA A 275 -23.02 39.28 37.66
C ALA A 275 -22.61 40.77 37.58
N THR A 276 -21.98 41.19 36.47
CA THR A 276 -21.87 42.61 36.08
C THR A 276 -21.87 42.79 34.56
N LYS A 277 -22.12 44.03 34.10
CA LYS A 277 -22.65 44.36 32.75
C LYS A 277 -21.59 44.79 31.71
N LYS A 278 -22.05 44.78 30.44
CA LYS A 278 -21.56 45.51 29.23
C LYS A 278 -21.04 46.95 29.53
N PRO A 279 -20.13 47.54 28.72
CA PRO A 279 -20.43 48.06 27.36
C PRO A 279 -19.33 47.69 26.31
N GLU A 280 -19.57 47.45 25.01
CA GLU A 280 -20.19 48.26 23.94
C GLU A 280 -19.34 49.46 23.44
N LYS A 281 -18.70 49.32 22.26
CA LYS A 281 -18.58 50.37 21.21
C LYS A 281 -17.97 49.86 19.87
N LYS A 282 -18.68 50.14 18.77
CA LYS A 282 -18.19 50.30 17.38
C LYS A 282 -17.96 51.81 17.15
N PRO A 283 -17.24 52.30 16.10
CA PRO A 283 -17.57 52.15 14.67
C PRO A 283 -16.27 51.86 13.82
N GLU A 284 -16.08 52.12 12.52
CA GLU A 284 -16.93 52.60 11.41
C GLU A 284 -16.64 51.83 10.09
N LYS A 285 -16.02 52.48 9.09
CA LYS A 285 -15.71 52.04 7.71
C LYS A 285 -14.58 52.91 7.10
N LYS A 286 -13.93 52.39 6.04
CA LYS A 286 -13.21 53.02 4.89
C LYS A 286 -11.92 52.23 4.59
N ALA A 287 -11.41 52.08 3.37
CA ALA A 287 -11.92 52.35 2.01
C ALA A 287 -11.21 51.39 1.00
N ALA A 288 -11.55 51.48 -0.30
CA ALA A 288 -11.04 50.59 -1.35
C ALA A 288 -9.57 50.88 -1.79
N PRO A 289 -9.00 49.97 -2.62
CA PRO A 289 -8.27 50.41 -3.83
C PRO A 289 -8.95 49.92 -5.13
N PRO A 290 -8.69 50.57 -6.28
CA PRO A 290 -9.47 50.40 -7.51
C PRO A 290 -8.97 49.30 -8.45
N ALA A 291 -9.86 48.87 -9.36
CA ALA A 291 -9.50 48.03 -10.49
C ALA A 291 -8.67 48.79 -11.55
N LYS A 292 -7.78 48.07 -12.24
CA LYS A 292 -7.32 48.44 -13.60
C LYS A 292 -7.65 47.30 -14.57
N LYS A 293 -8.27 47.65 -15.69
CA LYS A 293 -8.60 46.78 -16.83
C LYS A 293 -7.93 47.35 -18.10
N PRO A 294 -8.11 46.73 -19.28
CA PRO A 294 -7.05 46.06 -20.03
C PRO A 294 -6.35 46.96 -21.07
N THR A 295 -5.14 46.57 -21.49
CA THR A 295 -4.50 47.09 -22.70
C THR A 295 -4.53 46.06 -23.82
N ALA A 296 -5.28 46.36 -24.88
CA ALA A 296 -5.26 45.65 -26.16
C ALA A 296 -4.54 46.49 -27.22
N LYS A 297 -4.16 45.84 -28.34
CA LYS A 297 -3.41 46.28 -29.56
C LYS A 297 -2.00 45.66 -29.63
N ALA A 298 -1.51 45.18 -30.77
CA ALA A 298 -2.17 44.97 -32.08
C ALA A 298 -1.43 43.90 -32.92
N ALA A 299 -2.13 43.40 -33.94
CA ALA A 299 -1.59 42.75 -35.15
C ALA A 299 -2.24 43.47 -36.36
N PRO A 300 -1.91 43.18 -37.65
CA PRO A 300 -0.91 42.27 -38.23
C PRO A 300 0.04 43.02 -39.21
N PRO A 301 0.72 42.38 -40.20
CA PRO A 301 0.05 41.98 -41.45
C PRO A 301 0.45 40.60 -42.01
N ALA A 302 -0.32 40.11 -42.99
CA ALA A 302 -0.23 38.76 -43.56
C ALA A 302 0.81 38.60 -44.69
N LYS A 303 1.23 37.35 -44.98
CA LYS A 303 1.71 36.90 -46.31
C LYS A 303 1.53 35.39 -46.57
N LYS A 304 0.53 35.10 -47.41
CA LYS A 304 0.37 34.04 -48.45
C LYS A 304 0.89 32.59 -48.24
N LYS A 305 -0.01 31.64 -48.58
CA LYS A 305 0.22 30.20 -48.82
C LYS A 305 1.28 29.91 -49.90
N PRO A 306 1.76 28.67 -49.97
CA PRO A 306 1.72 27.91 -51.22
C PRO A 306 0.78 26.70 -51.14
N THR A 307 0.07 26.45 -52.24
CA THR A 307 -0.75 25.26 -52.48
C THR A 307 -0.12 24.40 -53.56
N THR A 308 -0.09 23.07 -53.40
CA THR A 308 -0.33 22.12 -54.50
C THR A 308 -0.70 20.75 -53.96
N ALA A 309 -1.66 20.09 -54.63
CA ALA A 309 -2.19 18.80 -54.22
C ALA A 309 -1.68 17.65 -55.12
N THR A 310 -1.59 16.49 -54.48
CA THR A 310 -1.75 15.09 -54.92
C THR A 310 -1.75 14.72 -56.42
N LYS A 311 -1.05 13.61 -56.67
CA LYS A 311 -0.89 12.83 -57.92
C LYS A 311 -2.15 12.62 -58.77
N LYS A 312 -1.97 12.63 -60.10
CA LYS A 312 -2.95 12.18 -61.11
C LYS A 312 -3.24 10.67 -61.02
N LEU A 313 -4.50 10.31 -61.27
CA LEU A 313 -4.95 8.95 -61.61
C LEU A 313 -5.10 8.79 -63.13
N VAL A 314 -4.97 7.55 -63.62
CA VAL A 314 -4.82 7.19 -65.04
C VAL A 314 -6.18 6.97 -65.72
N LYS A 315 -6.32 7.39 -66.99
CA LYS A 315 -7.50 7.14 -67.83
C LYS A 315 -7.61 5.66 -68.23
N LYS A 316 -8.83 5.12 -68.25
CA LYS A 316 -9.17 3.74 -68.65
C LYS A 316 -10.09 3.76 -69.87
N LYS A 317 -9.83 2.90 -70.88
CA LYS A 317 -10.73 2.33 -71.92
C LYS A 317 -9.88 1.68 -73.05
N PRO A 318 -10.42 0.87 -73.98
CA PRO A 318 -11.83 0.45 -74.15
C PRO A 318 -12.06 -1.08 -74.29
N ARG A 319 -13.21 -1.55 -73.83
CA ARG A 319 -14.32 -2.02 -74.69
C ARG A 319 -15.63 -1.90 -73.90
#